data_AF-A0A496BC97-F1
#
_entry.id   AF-A0A496BC97-F1
#
_cell.length_a   1.000
_cell.length_b   1.000
_cell.length_c   1.000
_cell.angle_alpha   90.00
_cell.angle_beta   90.00
_cell.angle_gamma   90.00
#
_symmetry.space_group_name_H-M   'P 1'
#
loop_
_entity.id
_entity.type
_entity.pdbx_description
1 polymer ?
#
loop_
_entity_poly.entity_id
_entity_poly.type
_entity_poly.pdbx_seq_one_letter_code
_entity_poly.pdbx_strand_id
1 'polypeptide(L)'
;MKKDEQHRDKERVQFLGVRRAWVGIALFMFCILISVYSSMAISYHLSKGWNGYETVRAIVVDTTTAIPTAAAIPVMVLFLGVEVPMILYPMVKDWIEERQQKREAHGRELADREWVEWDGRRKAAEAAGENFTEPNPAEKRNDAPQDK
;
A
#
# COMPACT_ATOMS: atom_id res chain seq x y z
N MET A 1 2.09 -22.83 -2.69
CA MET A 1 1.64 -21.98 -1.58
C MET A 1 2.69 -21.77 -0.48
N LYS A 2 3.41 -22.79 0.02
CA LYS A 2 4.40 -22.62 1.11
C LYS A 2 5.66 -21.78 0.79
N LYS A 3 6.02 -21.61 -0.48
CA LYS A 3 7.25 -20.86 -0.86
C LYS A 3 7.08 -19.34 -0.76
N ASP A 4 5.86 -18.83 -0.91
CA ASP A 4 5.60 -17.38 -0.96
C ASP A 4 5.50 -16.77 0.45
N GLU A 5 5.03 -17.53 1.43
CA GLU A 5 5.04 -17.14 2.85
C GLU A 5 6.46 -17.06 3.40
N GLN A 6 7.31 -18.03 3.05
CA GLN A 6 8.68 -18.10 3.58
C GLN A 6 9.57 -16.94 3.08
N HIS A 7 9.24 -16.36 1.93
CA HIS A 7 9.94 -15.19 1.38
C HIS A 7 9.45 -13.87 2.01
N ARG A 8 8.16 -13.79 2.40
CA ARG A 8 7.62 -12.64 3.14
C ARG A 8 8.18 -12.52 4.55
N ASP A 9 8.38 -13.65 5.23
CA ASP A 9 8.88 -13.65 6.62
C ASP A 9 10.34 -13.24 6.73
N LYS A 10 11.19 -13.59 5.75
CA LYS A 10 12.61 -13.16 5.73
C LYS A 10 12.80 -11.65 5.59
N GLU A 11 11.82 -10.95 5.03
CA GLU A 11 11.87 -9.49 4.87
C GLU A 11 11.43 -8.74 6.12
N ARG A 12 10.82 -9.40 7.12
CA ARG A 12 10.27 -8.74 8.31
C ARG A 12 11.15 -9.02 9.53
N VAL A 13 11.35 -8.01 10.36
CA VAL A 13 12.03 -8.18 11.65
C VAL A 13 11.01 -8.74 12.64
N GLN A 14 11.22 -9.98 13.11
CA GLN A 14 10.24 -10.74 13.91
C GLN A 14 9.76 -10.02 15.18
N PHE A 15 10.57 -9.14 15.77
CA PHE A 15 10.21 -8.39 16.98
C PHE A 15 9.37 -7.13 16.73
N LEU A 16 9.34 -6.61 15.50
CA LEU A 16 8.67 -5.34 15.17
C LEU A 16 7.57 -5.49 14.10
N GLY A 17 7.49 -6.62 13.39
CA GLY A 17 6.55 -6.81 12.28
C GLY A 17 6.82 -5.94 11.03
N VAL A 18 7.80 -5.02 11.12
CA VAL A 18 8.21 -4.07 10.09
C VAL A 18 9.22 -4.70 9.12
N ARG A 19 9.14 -4.33 7.84
CA ARG A 19 10.10 -4.71 6.79
C ARG A 19 11.51 -4.20 7.12
N ARG A 20 12.51 -5.07 7.04
CA ARG A 20 13.93 -4.83 7.36
C ARG A 20 14.54 -3.65 6.59
N ALA A 21 14.11 -3.42 5.35
CA ALA A 21 14.54 -2.26 4.56
C ALA A 21 14.17 -0.92 5.21
N TRP A 22 12.97 -0.83 5.80
CA TRP A 22 12.49 0.39 6.45
C TRP A 22 13.13 0.62 7.81
N VAL A 23 13.43 -0.46 8.54
CA VAL A 23 14.23 -0.39 9.78
C VAL A 23 15.62 0.17 9.48
N GLY A 24 16.24 -0.25 8.38
CA GLY A 24 17.53 0.31 7.92
C GLY A 24 17.45 1.80 7.61
N ILE A 25 16.40 2.24 6.91
CA ILE A 25 16.19 3.67 6.58
C ILE A 25 15.95 4.49 7.86
N ALA A 26 15.13 4.00 8.79
CA ALA A 26 14.85 4.70 10.04
C ALA A 26 16.11 4.85 10.92
N LEU A 27 16.92 3.79 11.02
CA LEU A 27 18.22 3.83 11.69
C LEU A 27 19.18 4.81 11.02
N PHE A 28 19.21 4.82 9.69
CA PHE A 28 20.05 5.76 8.94
C PHE A 28 19.66 7.22 9.20
N MET A 29 18.36 7.53 9.16
CA MET A 29 17.84 8.86 9.48
C MET A 29 18.13 9.27 10.93
N PHE A 30 18.03 8.32 11.88
CA PHE A 30 18.37 8.55 13.28
C PHE A 30 19.86 8.88 13.47
N CYS A 31 20.76 8.15 12.78
CA CYS A 31 22.19 8.45 12.80
C CYS A 31 22.51 9.83 12.24
N ILE A 32 21.84 10.26 11.17
CA ILE A 32 22.01 11.61 10.61
C ILE A 32 21.58 12.67 11.62
N LEU A 33 20.41 12.51 12.23
CA LEU A 33 19.88 13.46 13.22
C LEU A 33 20.83 13.62 14.43
N ILE A 34 21.35 12.52 14.97
CA ILE A 34 22.35 12.57 16.06
C ILE A 34 23.62 13.28 15.59
N SER A 35 24.07 13.02 14.37
CA SER A 35 25.30 13.63 13.83
C SER A 35 25.16 15.14 13.67
N VAL A 36 24.00 15.62 13.18
CA VAL A 36 23.70 17.05 13.04
C VAL A 36 23.56 17.73 14.41
N TYR A 37 22.89 17.08 15.37
CA TYR A 37 22.77 17.62 16.72
C TYR A 37 24.15 17.71 17.41
N SER A 38 24.97 16.67 17.28
CA SER A 38 26.31 16.63 17.87
C SER A 38 27.22 17.70 17.28
N SER A 39 27.16 17.94 15.97
CA SER A 39 27.98 18.98 15.33
C SER A 39 27.57 20.40 15.77
N MET A 40 26.27 20.65 15.94
CA MET A 40 25.77 21.92 16.46
C MET A 40 26.13 22.12 17.94
N ALA A 41 25.98 21.09 18.78
CA ALA A 41 26.31 21.17 20.20
C ALA A 41 27.81 21.44 20.41
N ILE A 42 28.69 20.73 19.69
CA ILE A 42 30.15 20.94 19.77
C ILE A 42 30.51 22.38 19.38
N SER A 43 29.91 22.91 18.30
CA SER A 43 30.16 24.27 17.82
C SER A 43 29.67 25.34 18.81
N TYR A 44 28.51 25.12 19.42
CA TYR A 44 27.96 26.00 20.46
C TYR A 44 28.86 26.04 21.70
N HIS A 45 29.39 24.89 22.14
CA HIS A 45 30.26 24.84 23.32
C HIS A 45 31.68 25.38 23.06
N LEU A 46 32.22 25.23 21.85
CA LEU A 46 33.49 25.84 21.46
C LEU A 46 33.42 27.36 21.45
N SER A 47 32.28 27.94 21.06
CA SER A 47 32.11 29.40 20.99
C SER A 47 31.87 30.08 22.34
N LYS A 48 31.44 29.36 23.38
CA LYS A 48 31.06 29.94 24.69
C LYS A 48 32.17 29.94 25.75
N GLY A 49 33.33 29.33 25.47
CA GLY A 49 34.42 29.18 26.43
C GLY A 49 34.18 28.06 27.44
N TRP A 50 35.22 27.28 27.74
CA TRP A 50 35.09 25.99 28.43
C TRP A 50 34.90 26.15 29.95
N ASN A 51 33.66 26.33 30.41
CA ASN A 51 33.25 26.13 31.80
C ASN A 51 32.66 24.73 31.95
N GLY A 52 33.52 23.73 32.20
CA GLY A 52 33.18 22.31 32.14
C GLY A 52 31.96 21.87 32.98
N TYR A 53 31.72 22.48 34.15
CA TYR A 53 30.59 22.10 35.00
C TYR A 53 29.23 22.64 34.50
N GLU A 54 29.17 23.91 34.07
CA GLU A 54 27.96 24.49 33.46
C GLU A 54 27.66 23.84 32.11
N THR A 55 28.72 23.49 31.36
CA THR A 55 28.61 22.86 30.05
C THR A 55 28.05 21.44 30.17
N VAL A 56 28.57 20.61 31.08
CA VAL A 56 28.06 19.25 31.29
C VAL A 56 26.62 19.29 31.82
N ARG A 57 26.27 20.21 32.73
CA ARG A 57 24.90 20.33 33.23
C ARG A 57 23.92 20.80 32.15
N ALA A 58 24.32 21.78 31.34
CA ALA A 58 23.49 22.26 30.23
C ALA A 58 23.28 21.17 29.17
N ILE A 59 24.34 20.43 28.80
CA ILE A 59 24.23 19.31 27.86
C ILE A 59 23.31 18.23 28.42
N VAL A 60 23.45 17.83 29.68
CA VAL A 60 22.59 16.79 30.25
C VAL A 60 21.13 17.23 30.27
N VAL A 61 20.84 18.46 30.68
CA VAL A 61 19.47 18.99 30.72
C VAL A 61 18.87 19.14 29.30
N ASP A 62 19.61 19.70 28.36
CA ASP A 62 19.16 19.84 26.96
C ASP A 62 19.03 18.48 26.26
N THR A 63 19.89 17.52 26.58
CA THR A 63 19.83 16.17 26.02
C THR A 63 18.61 15.41 26.57
N THR A 64 18.25 15.60 27.85
CA THR A 64 17.05 14.96 28.43
C THR A 64 15.73 15.48 27.85
N THR A 65 15.68 16.71 27.34
CA THR A 65 14.50 17.26 26.66
C THR A 65 14.54 17.02 25.14
N ALA A 66 15.73 16.97 24.55
CA ALA A 66 15.92 16.70 23.13
C ALA A 66 15.71 15.22 22.77
N ILE A 67 16.12 14.27 23.61
CA ILE A 67 15.98 12.82 23.33
C ILE A 67 14.52 12.40 23.09
N PRO A 68 13.54 12.76 23.95
CA PRO A 68 12.14 12.42 23.71
C PRO A 68 11.64 12.98 22.38
N THR A 69 12.04 14.21 22.04
CA THR A 69 11.61 14.91 20.82
C THR A 69 12.26 14.29 19.57
N ALA A 70 13.54 13.97 19.65
CA ALA A 70 14.30 13.31 18.59
C ALA A 70 13.87 11.85 18.39
N ALA A 71 13.37 11.18 19.43
CA ALA A 71 12.79 9.84 19.34
C ALA A 71 11.34 9.87 18.83
N ALA A 72 10.57 10.92 19.14
CA ALA A 72 9.17 11.06 18.71
C ALA A 72 9.04 11.16 17.19
N ILE A 73 9.98 11.82 16.50
CA ILE A 73 9.92 11.99 15.04
C ILE A 73 10.05 10.64 14.30
N PRO A 74 11.08 9.80 14.54
CA PRO A 74 11.15 8.46 13.95
C PRO A 74 9.96 7.58 14.32
N VAL A 75 9.47 7.65 15.56
CA VAL A 75 8.30 6.89 16.01
C VAL A 75 7.06 7.31 15.24
N MET A 76 6.80 8.62 15.07
CA MET A 76 5.68 9.11 14.25
C MET A 76 5.81 8.71 12.79
N VAL A 77 7.01 8.77 12.21
CA VAL A 77 7.25 8.35 10.81
C VAL A 77 6.98 6.86 10.65
N LEU A 78 7.38 6.03 11.61
CA LEU A 78 7.09 4.60 11.58
C LEU A 78 5.59 4.31 11.76
N PHE A 79 4.92 4.99 12.71
CA PHE A 79 3.49 4.81 12.96
C PHE A 79 2.64 5.25 11.76
N LEU A 80 2.84 6.48 11.28
CA LEU A 80 2.07 7.04 10.16
C LEU A 80 2.45 6.40 8.82
N GLY A 81 3.72 6.03 8.63
CA GLY A 81 4.21 5.47 7.37
C GLY A 81 3.99 3.97 7.22
N VAL A 82 3.85 3.21 8.32
CA VAL A 82 3.74 1.74 8.27
C VAL A 82 2.38 1.26 8.77
N GLU A 83 1.93 1.70 9.95
CA GLU A 83 0.69 1.15 10.53
C GLU A 83 -0.55 1.65 9.80
N VAL A 84 -0.61 2.95 9.49
CA VAL A 84 -1.77 3.53 8.79
C VAL A 84 -2.00 2.87 7.42
N PRO A 85 -1.00 2.77 6.53
CA PRO A 85 -1.21 2.11 5.23
C PRO A 85 -1.46 0.61 5.37
N MET A 86 -0.85 -0.07 6.36
CA MET A 86 -1.07 -1.49 6.59
C MET A 86 -2.51 -1.79 7.02
N ILE A 87 -3.14 -0.90 7.78
CA ILE A 87 -4.56 -1.02 8.18
C ILE A 87 -5.47 -0.59 7.04
N LEU A 88 -5.14 0.48 6.31
CA LEU A 88 -5.96 0.98 5.21
C LEU A 88 -5.94 0.05 3.99
N TYR A 89 -4.80 -0.58 3.69
CA TYR A 89 -4.60 -1.43 2.52
C TYR A 89 -5.60 -2.59 2.42
N PRO A 90 -5.80 -3.45 3.44
CA PRO A 90 -6.78 -4.53 3.36
C PRO A 90 -8.20 -3.99 3.14
N MET A 91 -8.57 -2.90 3.82
CA MET A 91 -9.91 -2.31 3.67
C MET A 91 -10.16 -1.77 2.26
N VAL A 92 -9.17 -1.10 1.66
CA VAL A 92 -9.24 -0.62 0.27
C VAL A 92 -9.23 -1.80 -0.70
N LYS A 93 -8.41 -2.81 -0.45
CA LYS A 93 -8.32 -4.00 -1.27
C LYS A 93 -9.65 -4.75 -1.31
N ASP A 94 -10.25 -5.01 -0.15
CA ASP A 94 -11.53 -5.71 -0.02
C ASP A 94 -12.64 -4.95 -0.75
N TRP A 95 -12.65 -3.61 -0.64
CA TRP A 95 -13.60 -2.77 -1.35
C TRP A 95 -13.43 -2.78 -2.88
N ILE A 96 -12.20 -2.86 -3.38
CA ILE A 96 -11.91 -3.00 -4.80
C ILE A 96 -12.34 -4.38 -5.29
N GLU A 97 -12.03 -5.44 -4.54
CA GLU A 97 -12.41 -6.82 -4.88
C GLU A 97 -13.93 -6.98 -4.93
N GLU A 98 -14.67 -6.43 -3.96
CA GLU A 98 -16.14 -6.42 -4.00
C GLU A 98 -16.69 -5.69 -5.24
N ARG A 99 -16.08 -4.56 -5.61
CA ARG A 99 -16.49 -3.82 -6.81
C ARG A 99 -16.20 -4.59 -8.09
N GLN A 100 -15.08 -5.30 -8.16
CA GLN A 100 -14.74 -6.15 -9.30
C GLN A 100 -15.72 -7.31 -9.40
N GLN A 101 -16.00 -8.00 -8.29
CA GLN A 101 -16.97 -9.10 -8.27
C GLN A 101 -18.37 -8.64 -8.69
N LYS A 102 -18.82 -7.47 -8.22
CA LYS A 102 -20.11 -6.90 -8.66
C LYS A 102 -20.13 -6.57 -10.14
N ARG A 103 -19.03 -6.02 -10.69
CA ARG A 103 -18.91 -5.73 -12.13
C ARG A 103 -18.93 -7.01 -12.96
N GLU A 104 -18.21 -8.05 -12.54
CA GLU A 104 -18.21 -9.35 -13.22
C GLU A 104 -19.56 -10.04 -13.15
N ALA A 105 -20.22 -10.02 -11.99
CA ALA A 105 -21.55 -10.60 -11.81
C ALA A 105 -22.56 -9.90 -12.72
N HIS A 106 -22.55 -8.57 -12.76
CA HIS A 106 -23.43 -7.82 -13.64
C HIS A 106 -23.12 -8.06 -15.13
N GLY A 107 -21.83 -8.15 -15.49
CA GLY A 107 -21.41 -8.49 -16.86
C GLY A 107 -21.81 -9.90 -17.29
N ARG A 108 -21.78 -10.88 -16.37
CA ARG A 108 -22.29 -12.24 -16.60
C ARG A 108 -23.82 -12.25 -16.76
N GLU A 109 -24.54 -11.54 -15.90
CA GLU A 109 -26.00 -11.46 -15.98
C GLU A 109 -26.48 -10.84 -17.31
N LEU A 110 -25.80 -9.78 -17.77
CA LEU A 110 -26.09 -9.18 -19.07
C LEU A 110 -25.78 -10.14 -20.23
N ALA A 111 -24.65 -10.85 -20.16
CA ALA A 111 -24.29 -11.84 -21.17
C ALA A 111 -25.30 -13.01 -21.23
N ASP A 112 -25.75 -13.48 -20.07
CA ASP A 112 -26.74 -14.56 -19.98
C ASP A 112 -28.10 -14.12 -20.54
N ARG A 113 -28.53 -12.87 -20.26
CA ARG A 113 -29.75 -12.31 -20.85
C ARG A 113 -29.65 -12.20 -22.37
N GLU A 114 -28.55 -11.68 -22.90
CA GLU A 114 -28.31 -11.59 -24.34
C GLU A 114 -28.37 -12.98 -25.02
N TRP A 115 -27.82 -14.01 -24.36
CA TRP A 115 -27.89 -15.41 -24.82
C TRP A 115 -29.31 -15.96 -24.84
N VAL A 116 -30.08 -15.75 -23.78
CA VAL A 116 -31.47 -16.22 -23.69
C VAL A 116 -32.35 -15.54 -24.74
N GLU A 117 -32.19 -14.23 -24.94
CA GLU A 117 -32.94 -13.49 -25.96
C GLU A 117 -32.59 -13.95 -27.38
N TRP A 118 -31.30 -14.18 -27.66
CA TRP A 118 -30.86 -14.69 -28.96
C TRP A 118 -31.38 -16.10 -29.24
N ASP A 119 -31.32 -17.04 -28.28
CA ASP A 119 -31.83 -18.39 -28.47
C ASP A 119 -33.36 -18.41 -28.63
N GLY A 120 -34.06 -17.49 -27.96
CA GLY A 120 -35.49 -17.26 -28.18
C GLY A 120 -35.81 -16.86 -29.62
N ARG A 121 -35.06 -15.91 -30.19
CA ARG A 121 -35.20 -15.49 -31.60
C ARG A 121 -34.86 -16.63 -32.57
N ARG A 122 -33.78 -17.37 -32.30
CA ARG A 122 -33.36 -18.53 -33.10
C ARG A 122 -34.46 -19.59 -33.16
N LYS A 123 -35.03 -19.98 -32.01
CA LYS A 123 -36.12 -20.96 -31.92
C LYS A 123 -37.40 -20.48 -32.59
N ALA A 124 -37.70 -19.18 -32.52
CA ALA A 124 -38.86 -18.60 -33.20
C ALA A 124 -38.72 -18.66 -34.74
N ALA A 125 -37.53 -18.34 -35.27
CA ALA A 125 -37.23 -18.45 -36.70
C ALA A 125 -37.28 -19.91 -37.17
N GLU A 126 -36.72 -20.84 -36.38
CA GLU A 126 -36.78 -22.28 -36.65
C GLU A 126 -38.23 -22.80 -36.69
N ALA A 127 -39.08 -22.35 -35.77
CA ALA A 127 -40.50 -22.70 -35.73
C ALA A 127 -41.31 -22.10 -36.91
N ALA A 128 -40.89 -20.95 -37.44
CA ALA A 128 -41.48 -20.30 -38.62
C ALA A 128 -40.97 -20.90 -39.95
N GLY A 129 -39.94 -21.75 -39.91
CA GLY A 129 -39.27 -22.27 -41.11
C GLY A 129 -38.39 -21.24 -41.82
N GLU A 130 -38.01 -20.15 -41.14
CA GLU A 130 -37.13 -19.11 -41.66
C GLU A 130 -35.66 -19.43 -41.35
N ASN A 131 -34.75 -19.02 -42.24
CA ASN A 131 -33.32 -19.23 -42.03
C ASN A 131 -32.76 -18.15 -41.09
N PHE A 132 -32.21 -18.56 -39.94
CA PHE A 132 -31.71 -17.65 -38.92
C PHE A 132 -30.23 -17.32 -39.16
N THR A 133 -29.93 -16.07 -39.50
CA THR A 133 -28.58 -15.60 -39.88
C THR A 133 -27.94 -14.66 -38.86
N GLU A 134 -28.60 -14.42 -37.71
CA GLU A 134 -28.06 -13.53 -36.67
C GLU A 134 -26.85 -14.21 -35.99
N PRO A 135 -25.67 -13.54 -35.95
CA PRO A 135 -24.47 -14.11 -35.33
C PRO A 135 -24.69 -14.29 -33.83
N ASN A 136 -24.02 -15.28 -33.24
CA ASN A 136 -24.21 -15.54 -31.82
C ASN A 136 -23.63 -14.40 -30.96
N PRO A 137 -24.08 -14.23 -29.70
CA PRO A 137 -23.60 -13.15 -28.83
C PRO A 137 -22.08 -13.15 -28.58
N ALA A 138 -21.41 -14.31 -28.71
CA ALA A 138 -19.95 -14.41 -28.57
C ALA A 138 -19.20 -13.89 -29.81
N GLU A 139 -19.70 -14.17 -31.02
CA GLU A 139 -19.19 -13.65 -32.29
C GLU A 139 -19.39 -12.14 -32.39
N LYS A 140 -20.57 -11.65 -32.00
CA LYS A 140 -20.88 -10.21 -31.95
C LYS A 140 -19.90 -9.42 -31.05
N ARG A 141 -19.40 -10.01 -29.97
CA ARG A 141 -18.37 -9.38 -29.11
C ARG A 141 -16.98 -9.38 -29.71
N ASN A 142 -16.64 -10.34 -30.57
CA ASN A 142 -15.34 -10.39 -31.23
C ASN A 142 -15.26 -9.41 -32.41
N ASP A 143 -16.41 -9.09 -33.02
CA ASP A 143 -16.51 -8.15 -34.15
C ASP A 143 -16.72 -6.69 -33.71
N ALA A 144 -17.04 -6.45 -32.43
CA ALA A 144 -17.13 -5.11 -31.87
C ALA A 144 -15.72 -4.48 -31.78
N PRO A 145 -15.51 -3.25 -32.28
CA PRO A 145 -14.21 -2.58 -32.14
C PRO A 145 -13.89 -2.49 -30.64
N GLN A 146 -12.78 -3.10 -30.25
CA GLN A 146 -12.25 -2.95 -28.90
C GLN A 146 -11.77 -1.50 -28.75
N ASP A 147 -12.66 -0.62 -28.28
CA ASP A 147 -12.29 0.73 -27.88
C ASP A 147 -11.24 0.60 -26.77
N LYS A 148 -10.01 1.00 -27.13
CA LYS A 148 -8.86 1.06 -26.25
C LYS A 148 -8.88 2.34 -25.42
#